data_AF-B3RLF8-F1
#
_entry.id   AF-B3RLF8-F1
#
_cell.length_a   1.000
_cell.length_b   1.000
_cell.length_c   1.000
_cell.angle_alpha   90.00
_cell.angle_beta   90.00
_cell.angle_gamma   90.00
#
_symmetry.space_group_name_H-M   'P 1'
#
loop_
_entity.id
_entity.type
_entity.pdbx_description
1 polymer ?
#
loop_
_entity_poly.entity_id
_entity_poly.type
_entity_poly.pdbx_seq_one_letter_code
_entity_poly.pdbx_strand_id
1 'polypeptide(L)'
;MESNDDIIQSILSGNMINLPSKRSQTVRAFISSTFTDTKLERNAIMKDIYSRLKEYCRSRHGLDFQLVDMRWGVRDEATDDHITTELCLKEIELCQKISIGPNFVTLIGQKYGYRPFPTRVLLEHFDCLRQSMLLHQESVQLLDEWFKKDDNAVPPVYILQPISSQLLHYNDPSEPELQANDRKAWWNIYSQLQSSLNRAAKKLKLIGKMDQRVAEQFEISVTHREIRQGILDVENCTNDQCICFVRKISNLEEDLSNDNVPAYIDLIHGENEINTEATDLLSSLLNDQIKEKLNESQIFYFQLDWSPTGIDPDNNEDHEDYIREFCEKFYLVMIRMIDKGIEKNQQLPFDDSLYEEVLGHLSFCQQQCQSFHGRRDILQVVESYIDKGCRDHDESNETLKKSPLVVYGESGSGKTSIMAKCAQYTKNKYPSANLLLRFLGTSPDSSSIRKLLASLCIQLSRLYDQDLNCIPNEFSQLIGYFSTLVNRIPKDKPLVIILDSLDQLLPSDGAHRMSWIPRILP
;
A
#
# COMPACT_ATOMS: atom_id res chain seq x y z
N MET A 1 26.29 -12.61 2.19
CA MET A 1 25.67 -11.34 2.62
C MET A 1 26.49 -10.26 1.97
N GLU A 2 25.89 -9.46 1.08
CA GLU A 2 26.55 -8.25 0.55
C GLU A 2 26.90 -7.33 1.72
N SER A 3 28.06 -6.67 1.67
CA SER A 3 28.42 -5.70 2.70
C SER A 3 27.58 -4.43 2.55
N ASN A 4 27.41 -3.66 3.62
CA ASN A 4 26.66 -2.40 3.58
C ASN A 4 27.25 -1.42 2.55
N ASP A 5 28.58 -1.43 2.39
CA ASP A 5 29.27 -0.59 1.41
C ASP A 5 28.97 -1.00 -0.03
N ASP A 6 28.77 -2.30 -0.30
CA ASP A 6 28.37 -2.79 -1.64
C ASP A 6 26.97 -2.29 -2.01
N ILE A 7 26.05 -2.25 -1.04
CA ILE A 7 24.68 -1.73 -1.24
C ILE A 7 24.73 -0.23 -1.54
N ILE A 8 25.48 0.54 -0.74
CA ILE A 8 25.65 1.98 -0.99
C ILE A 8 26.21 2.21 -2.38
N GLN A 9 27.30 1.51 -2.73
CA GLN A 9 27.95 1.71 -4.01
C GLN A 9 27.07 1.29 -5.19
N SER A 10 26.28 0.23 -5.04
CA SER A 10 25.28 -0.19 -6.01
C SER A 10 24.24 0.92 -6.25
N ILE A 11 23.69 1.49 -5.18
CA ILE A 11 22.72 2.60 -5.26
C ILE A 11 23.36 3.87 -5.84
N LEU A 12 24.54 4.26 -5.36
CA LEU A 12 25.26 5.43 -5.87
C LEU A 12 25.63 5.26 -7.34
N SER A 13 25.88 4.04 -7.82
CA SER A 13 26.14 3.80 -9.25
C SER A 13 24.89 4.01 -10.11
N GLY A 14 23.71 4.10 -9.50
CA GLY A 14 22.41 4.22 -10.16
C GLY A 14 21.72 2.90 -10.46
N ASN A 15 22.10 1.80 -9.78
CA ASN A 15 21.45 0.50 -9.97
C ASN A 15 20.02 0.53 -9.43
N MET A 16 19.06 0.03 -10.22
CA MET A 16 17.62 0.03 -9.90
C MET A 16 17.09 -1.37 -9.55
N ILE A 17 17.95 -2.38 -9.50
CA ILE A 17 17.58 -3.75 -9.14
C ILE A 17 17.61 -3.87 -7.62
N ASN A 18 16.55 -4.42 -7.02
CA ASN A 18 16.43 -4.65 -5.57
C ASN A 18 16.69 -3.40 -4.72
N LEU A 19 16.11 -2.26 -5.10
CA LEU A 19 16.23 -1.02 -4.33
C LEU A 19 15.75 -1.21 -2.88
N PRO A 20 16.53 -0.78 -1.88
CA PRO A 20 16.08 -0.74 -0.49
C PRO A 20 14.85 0.15 -0.33
N SER A 21 14.03 -0.14 0.68
CA SER A 21 12.92 0.73 1.06
C SER A 21 13.45 2.08 1.56
N LYS A 22 12.79 3.17 1.19
CA LYS A 22 13.09 4.49 1.77
C LYS A 22 12.80 4.46 3.27
N ARG A 23 13.58 5.20 4.05
CA ARG A 23 13.24 5.49 5.45
C ARG A 23 11.90 6.22 5.46
N SER A 24 10.89 5.57 6.03
CA SER A 24 9.62 6.24 6.31
C SER A 24 9.80 7.20 7.50
N GLN A 25 8.94 8.21 7.57
CA GLN A 25 8.83 9.15 8.69
C GLN A 25 7.44 9.07 9.35
N THR A 26 6.73 7.96 9.12
CA THR A 26 5.35 7.80 9.55
C THR A 26 5.13 6.42 10.16
N VAL A 27 4.47 6.41 11.32
CA VAL A 27 3.82 5.21 11.87
C VAL A 27 2.37 5.25 11.41
N ARG A 28 1.97 4.27 10.60
CA ARG A 28 0.61 4.15 10.07
C ARG A 28 0.06 2.75 10.29
N ALA A 29 -0.96 2.60 11.12
CA ALA A 29 -1.57 1.30 11.40
C ALA A 29 -3.03 1.26 10.96
N PHE A 30 -3.44 0.15 10.34
CA PHE A 30 -4.84 -0.13 10.01
C PHE A 30 -5.53 -0.89 11.15
N ILE A 31 -6.73 -0.47 11.55
CA ILE A 31 -7.58 -1.22 12.50
C ILE A 31 -8.60 -2.04 11.72
N SER A 32 -8.45 -3.36 11.76
CA SER A 32 -9.43 -4.32 11.26
C SER A 32 -10.33 -4.79 12.39
N SER A 33 -11.64 -4.63 12.20
CA SER A 33 -12.65 -5.19 13.08
C SER A 33 -14.03 -5.18 12.44
N THR A 34 -14.99 -5.87 13.06
CA THR A 34 -16.41 -5.77 12.71
C THR A 34 -17.01 -4.43 13.17
N PHE A 35 -18.03 -3.95 12.44
CA PHE A 35 -18.60 -2.61 12.66
C PHE A 35 -19.27 -2.45 14.03
N THR A 36 -20.05 -3.43 14.46
CA THR A 36 -20.90 -3.32 15.66
C THR A 36 -20.20 -3.83 16.92
N ASP A 37 -19.58 -5.01 16.84
CA ASP A 37 -19.06 -5.77 17.98
C ASP A 37 -18.02 -4.99 18.78
N THR A 38 -17.06 -4.36 18.09
CA THR A 38 -15.91 -3.67 18.70
C THR A 38 -16.02 -2.15 18.66
N LYS A 39 -17.25 -1.63 18.54
CA LYS A 39 -17.50 -0.19 18.39
C LYS A 39 -16.96 0.62 19.58
N LEU A 40 -17.11 0.09 20.80
CA LEU A 40 -16.71 0.79 22.02
C LEU A 40 -15.18 0.87 22.15
N GLU A 41 -14.47 -0.22 21.85
CA GLU A 41 -13.02 -0.28 21.83
C GLU A 41 -12.45 0.71 20.81
N ARG A 42 -13.00 0.73 19.58
CA ARG A 42 -12.56 1.69 18.54
C ARG A 42 -12.81 3.13 18.96
N ASN A 43 -13.98 3.42 19.53
CA ASN A 43 -14.31 4.76 20.02
C ASN A 43 -13.36 5.18 21.15
N ALA A 44 -13.06 4.30 22.09
CA ALA A 44 -12.14 4.57 23.19
C ALA A 44 -10.70 4.79 22.68
N ILE A 45 -10.22 4.01 21.71
CA ILE A 45 -8.92 4.24 21.06
C ILE A 45 -8.86 5.65 20.46
N MET A 46 -9.88 6.04 19.69
CA MET A 46 -9.91 7.34 19.02
C MET A 46 -10.02 8.50 20.00
N LYS A 47 -10.81 8.34 21.07
CA LYS A 47 -11.04 9.36 22.09
C LYS A 47 -9.85 9.54 23.02
N ASP A 48 -9.32 8.44 23.55
CA ASP A 48 -8.43 8.46 24.72
C ASP A 48 -6.97 8.14 24.37
N ILE A 49 -6.72 7.38 23.29
CA ILE A 49 -5.37 6.86 22.97
C ILE A 49 -4.73 7.55 21.77
N TYR A 50 -5.49 7.92 20.74
CA TYR A 50 -4.96 8.46 19.49
C TYR A 50 -4.06 9.69 19.70
N SER A 51 -4.50 10.65 20.53
CA SER A 51 -3.73 11.87 20.84
C SER A 51 -2.42 11.55 21.57
N ARG A 52 -2.46 10.62 22.53
CA ARG A 52 -1.28 10.17 23.30
C ARG A 52 -0.24 9.51 22.40
N LEU A 53 -0.65 8.64 21.47
CA LEU A 53 0.27 8.00 20.52
C LEU A 53 0.85 9.02 19.54
N LYS A 54 0.03 9.95 19.06
CA LYS A 54 0.48 11.02 18.17
C LYS A 54 1.51 11.93 18.83
N GLU A 55 1.28 12.33 20.07
CA GLU A 55 2.23 13.12 20.85
C GLU A 55 3.50 12.33 21.14
N TYR A 56 3.39 11.03 21.46
CA TYR A 56 4.54 10.17 21.68
C TYR A 56 5.45 10.10 20.43
N CYS A 57 4.90 9.74 19.27
CA CYS A 57 5.64 9.67 18.00
C CYS A 57 6.29 11.01 17.64
N ARG A 58 5.56 12.12 17.78
CA ARG A 58 6.05 13.45 17.42
C ARG A 58 7.14 13.95 18.37
N SER A 59 6.92 13.86 19.68
CA SER A 59 7.82 14.44 20.68
C SER A 59 9.09 13.62 20.91
N ARG A 60 8.99 12.29 20.86
CA ARG A 60 10.14 11.39 21.09
C ARG A 60 10.96 11.16 19.84
N HIS A 61 10.30 11.03 18.69
CA HIS A 61 10.91 10.47 17.49
C HIS A 61 10.78 11.38 16.25
N GLY A 62 10.02 12.48 16.33
CA GLY A 62 9.79 13.37 15.18
C GLY A 62 8.94 12.76 14.07
N LEU A 63 8.23 11.65 14.35
CA LEU A 63 7.44 10.91 13.38
C LEU A 63 5.98 11.39 13.37
N ASP A 64 5.33 11.25 12.21
CA ASP A 64 3.87 11.37 12.13
C ASP A 64 3.19 10.05 12.55
N PHE A 65 1.99 10.15 13.12
CA PHE A 65 1.21 8.99 13.55
C PHE A 65 -0.19 9.04 12.94
N GLN A 66 -0.56 7.95 12.28
CA GLN A 66 -1.84 7.79 11.61
C GLN A 66 -2.44 6.43 11.97
N LEU A 67 -3.70 6.46 12.40
CA LEU A 67 -4.46 5.26 12.71
C LEU A 67 -5.66 5.24 11.77
N VAL A 68 -5.71 4.24 10.91
CA VAL A 68 -6.72 4.13 9.85
C VAL A 68 -7.84 3.22 10.34
N ASP A 69 -8.99 3.82 10.65
CA ASP A 69 -10.24 3.11 10.88
C ASP A 69 -11.23 3.49 9.77
N MET A 70 -11.38 2.58 8.79
CA MET A 70 -12.29 2.78 7.66
C MET A 70 -13.76 2.64 8.05
N ARG A 71 -14.13 2.37 9.30
CA ARG A 71 -15.52 2.31 9.75
C ARG A 71 -16.03 3.67 10.22
N TRP A 72 -15.14 4.66 10.30
CA TRP A 72 -15.46 6.06 10.52
C TRP A 72 -15.47 6.80 9.19
N GLY A 73 -16.63 7.36 8.81
CA GLY A 73 -16.73 8.25 7.65
C GLY A 73 -16.89 7.56 6.28
N VAL A 74 -17.24 6.27 6.22
CA VAL A 74 -17.72 5.67 4.96
C VAL A 74 -19.02 6.36 4.56
N ARG A 75 -19.05 6.90 3.35
CA ARG A 75 -20.26 7.50 2.78
C ARG A 75 -21.14 6.43 2.15
N ASP A 76 -22.44 6.67 2.10
CA ASP A 76 -23.43 5.77 1.50
C ASP A 76 -23.06 5.41 0.03
N GLU A 77 -22.40 6.32 -0.69
CA GLU A 77 -21.93 6.08 -2.07
C GLU A 77 -20.90 4.93 -2.19
N ALA A 78 -20.02 4.75 -1.20
CA ALA A 78 -19.03 3.65 -1.22
C ALA A 78 -19.67 2.27 -0.92
N THR A 79 -20.88 2.27 -0.37
CA THR A 79 -21.71 1.08 -0.17
C THR A 79 -22.44 0.73 -1.47
N ASP A 80 -22.93 1.74 -2.20
CA ASP A 80 -23.62 1.59 -3.48
C ASP A 80 -22.74 0.96 -4.57
N ASP A 81 -21.49 1.42 -4.68
CA ASP A 81 -20.54 0.88 -5.66
C ASP A 81 -19.84 -0.41 -5.17
N HIS A 82 -20.16 -0.89 -3.97
CA HIS A 82 -19.57 -2.09 -3.35
C HIS A 82 -18.03 -2.03 -3.15
N ILE A 83 -17.43 -0.83 -3.22
CA ILE A 83 -15.96 -0.63 -3.23
C ILE A 83 -15.32 -0.65 -1.84
N THR A 84 -16.12 -0.63 -0.76
CA THR A 84 -15.62 -0.45 0.62
C THR A 84 -14.56 -1.49 0.99
N THR A 85 -14.72 -2.75 0.57
CA THR A 85 -13.73 -3.81 0.84
C THR A 85 -12.41 -3.55 0.10
N GLU A 86 -12.45 -3.16 -1.17
CA GLU A 86 -11.24 -2.89 -1.97
C GLU A 86 -10.45 -1.70 -1.40
N LEU A 87 -11.16 -0.66 -0.92
CA LEU A 87 -10.53 0.47 -0.24
C LEU A 87 -9.82 0.03 1.04
N CYS A 88 -10.45 -0.82 1.86
CA CYS A 88 -9.80 -1.34 3.07
C CYS A 88 -8.52 -2.12 2.74
N LEU A 89 -8.55 -2.99 1.73
CA LEU A 89 -7.37 -3.77 1.33
C LEU A 89 -6.22 -2.90 0.79
N LYS A 90 -6.53 -1.85 0.01
CA LYS A 90 -5.54 -0.86 -0.45
C LYS A 90 -4.93 -0.07 0.71
N GLU A 91 -5.73 0.30 1.69
CA GLU A 91 -5.25 0.98 2.89
C GLU A 91 -4.32 0.10 3.73
N ILE A 92 -4.62 -1.21 3.84
CA ILE A 92 -3.73 -2.18 4.50
C ILE A 92 -2.39 -2.27 3.77
N GLU A 93 -2.40 -2.41 2.45
CA GLU A 93 -1.16 -2.45 1.63
C GLU A 93 -0.33 -1.16 1.82
N LEU A 94 -0.99 -0.01 1.86
CA LEU A 94 -0.33 1.27 2.11
C LEU A 94 0.32 1.30 3.49
N CYS A 95 -0.39 0.88 4.54
CA CYS A 95 0.15 0.79 5.90
C CYS A 95 1.38 -0.13 5.94
N GLN A 96 1.31 -1.29 5.29
CA GLN A 96 2.44 -2.24 5.21
C GLN A 96 3.66 -1.64 4.50
N LYS A 97 3.43 -0.82 3.48
CA LYS A 97 4.49 -0.21 2.67
C LYS A 97 5.17 0.97 3.36
N ILE A 98 4.43 1.79 4.10
CA ILE A 98 4.94 3.07 4.63
C ILE A 98 5.11 3.10 6.13
N SER A 99 4.55 2.17 6.91
CA SER A 99 4.63 2.29 8.38
C SER A 99 5.99 1.89 8.94
N ILE A 100 6.46 2.65 9.92
CA ILE A 100 7.52 2.22 10.83
C ILE A 100 6.88 1.48 12.02
N GLY A 101 7.33 0.26 12.30
CA GLY A 101 6.80 -0.53 13.41
C GLY A 101 5.40 -1.08 13.09
N PRO A 102 4.36 -0.82 13.91
CA PRO A 102 3.04 -1.42 13.73
C PRO A 102 2.37 -0.93 12.44
N ASN A 103 1.83 -1.86 11.65
CA ASN A 103 1.11 -1.57 10.41
C ASN A 103 -0.33 -2.13 10.40
N PHE A 104 -0.64 -3.11 11.26
CA PHE A 104 -1.93 -3.77 11.28
C PHE A 104 -2.34 -4.17 12.71
N VAL A 105 -3.56 -3.81 13.09
CA VAL A 105 -4.16 -4.17 14.36
C VAL A 105 -5.51 -4.81 14.09
N THR A 106 -5.74 -6.00 14.63
CA THR A 106 -7.06 -6.66 14.55
C THR A 106 -7.73 -6.72 15.91
N LEU A 107 -9.02 -6.37 15.94
CA LEU A 107 -9.89 -6.51 17.11
C LEU A 107 -10.96 -7.56 16.77
N ILE A 108 -10.95 -8.67 17.52
CA ILE A 108 -11.80 -9.84 17.30
C ILE A 108 -12.70 -10.04 18.51
N GLY A 109 -14.02 -10.03 18.31
CA GLY A 109 -15.00 -10.44 19.31
C GLY A 109 -15.61 -11.80 18.98
N GLN A 110 -16.91 -11.96 19.20
CA GLN A 110 -17.68 -13.17 18.86
C GLN A 110 -18.44 -13.06 17.53
N LYS A 111 -18.40 -11.89 16.87
CA LYS A 111 -19.02 -11.69 15.56
C LYS A 111 -18.01 -11.91 14.44
N TYR A 112 -18.28 -12.85 13.55
CA TYR A 112 -17.51 -13.04 12.31
C TYR A 112 -17.80 -11.94 11.28
N GLY A 113 -19.06 -11.49 11.21
CA GLY A 113 -19.46 -10.28 10.50
C GLY A 113 -19.88 -10.48 9.04
N TYR A 114 -19.92 -9.36 8.31
CA TYR A 114 -20.48 -9.28 6.95
C TYR A 114 -19.66 -10.09 5.93
N ARG A 115 -20.35 -10.99 5.19
CA ARG A 115 -19.77 -11.95 4.23
C ARG A 115 -20.20 -11.64 2.78
N PRO A 116 -19.59 -10.64 2.10
CA PRO A 116 -19.91 -10.29 0.73
C PRO A 116 -19.33 -11.25 -0.28
N PHE A 117 -20.08 -11.46 -1.37
CA PHE A 117 -19.53 -12.03 -2.59
C PHE A 117 -18.66 -10.99 -3.33
N PRO A 118 -17.69 -11.42 -4.16
CA PRO A 118 -16.83 -10.51 -4.91
C PRO A 118 -17.62 -9.62 -5.89
N THR A 119 -17.21 -8.36 -5.98
CA THR A 119 -17.76 -7.38 -6.93
C THR A 119 -17.25 -7.60 -8.35
N ARG A 120 -16.10 -8.26 -8.48
CA ARG A 120 -15.46 -8.61 -9.74
C ARG A 120 -15.14 -10.10 -9.73
N VAL A 121 -15.65 -10.81 -10.73
CA VAL A 121 -15.45 -12.26 -10.88
C VAL A 121 -14.89 -12.53 -12.27
N LEU A 122 -13.80 -13.28 -12.39
CA LEU A 122 -13.25 -13.68 -13.68
C LEU A 122 -14.31 -14.42 -14.50
N LEU A 123 -14.33 -14.19 -15.82
CA LEU A 123 -15.29 -14.82 -16.73
C LEU A 123 -15.39 -16.33 -16.53
N GLU A 124 -14.25 -17.01 -16.47
CA GLU A 124 -14.19 -18.47 -16.31
C GLU A 124 -14.84 -18.93 -15.00
N HIS A 125 -14.59 -18.21 -13.89
CA HIS A 125 -15.18 -18.52 -12.59
C HIS A 125 -16.68 -18.21 -12.56
N PHE A 126 -17.11 -17.11 -13.18
CA PHE A 126 -18.51 -16.71 -13.25
C PHE A 126 -19.33 -17.72 -14.05
N ASP A 127 -18.82 -18.16 -15.20
CA ASP A 127 -19.46 -19.19 -16.03
C ASP A 127 -19.57 -20.52 -15.28
N CYS A 128 -18.55 -20.91 -14.52
CA CYS A 128 -18.59 -22.09 -13.67
C CYS A 128 -19.68 -22.00 -12.58
N LEU A 129 -19.78 -20.85 -11.90
CA LEU A 129 -20.81 -20.61 -10.88
C LEU A 129 -22.21 -20.68 -11.49
N ARG A 130 -22.42 -19.97 -12.60
CA ARG A 130 -23.69 -19.93 -13.32
C ARG A 130 -24.11 -21.33 -13.81
N GLN A 131 -23.18 -22.11 -14.37
CA GLN A 131 -23.45 -23.49 -14.79
C GLN A 131 -23.79 -24.40 -13.60
N SER A 132 -23.07 -24.26 -12.49
CA SER A 132 -23.37 -25.01 -11.26
C SER A 132 -24.79 -24.72 -10.77
N MET A 133 -25.20 -23.46 -10.73
CA MET A 133 -26.55 -23.06 -10.33
C MET A 133 -27.63 -23.67 -11.25
N LEU A 134 -27.46 -23.59 -12.58
CA LEU A 134 -28.38 -24.18 -13.55
C LEU A 134 -28.51 -25.70 -13.41
N LEU A 135 -27.39 -26.41 -13.23
CA LEU A 135 -27.39 -27.87 -13.03
C LEU A 135 -28.16 -28.30 -11.78
N HIS A 136 -28.26 -27.42 -10.79
CA HIS A 136 -28.96 -27.65 -9.53
C HIS A 136 -30.34 -26.99 -9.46
N GLN A 137 -30.90 -26.55 -10.61
CA GLN A 137 -32.22 -25.94 -10.71
C GLN A 137 -32.37 -24.64 -9.87
N GLU A 138 -31.27 -23.94 -9.62
CA GLU A 138 -31.28 -22.62 -8.99
C GLU A 138 -31.52 -21.53 -10.03
N SER A 139 -32.25 -20.48 -9.68
CA SER A 139 -32.49 -19.34 -10.58
C SER A 139 -31.20 -18.53 -10.76
N VAL A 140 -30.82 -18.26 -12.00
CA VAL A 140 -29.71 -17.38 -12.37
C VAL A 140 -30.17 -15.97 -12.79
N GLN A 141 -31.47 -15.66 -12.66
CA GLN A 141 -32.02 -14.37 -13.09
C GLN A 141 -31.36 -13.19 -12.37
N LEU A 142 -31.34 -13.22 -11.03
CA LEU A 142 -30.66 -12.18 -10.25
C LEU A 142 -29.17 -12.08 -10.59
N LEU A 143 -28.52 -13.21 -10.85
CA LEU A 143 -27.10 -13.23 -11.21
C LEU A 143 -26.86 -12.51 -12.54
N ASP A 144 -27.65 -12.81 -13.57
CA ASP A 144 -27.56 -12.21 -14.91
C ASP A 144 -28.04 -10.75 -14.93
N GLU A 145 -28.96 -10.38 -14.05
CA GLU A 145 -29.44 -9.01 -13.87
C GLU A 145 -28.37 -8.12 -13.24
N TRP A 146 -27.75 -8.58 -12.15
CA TRP A 146 -26.85 -7.78 -11.32
C TRP A 146 -25.39 -7.82 -11.72
N PHE A 147 -24.94 -8.81 -12.50
CA PHE A 147 -23.58 -8.86 -13.01
C PHE A 147 -23.53 -8.59 -14.52
N LYS A 148 -22.65 -7.68 -14.94
CA LYS A 148 -22.43 -7.38 -16.36
C LYS A 148 -21.00 -7.68 -16.77
N LYS A 149 -20.85 -8.26 -17.96
CA LYS A 149 -19.56 -8.61 -18.54
C LYS A 149 -18.82 -7.35 -18.99
N ASP A 150 -17.57 -7.21 -18.56
CA ASP A 150 -16.63 -6.20 -19.01
C ASP A 150 -15.51 -6.87 -19.83
N ASP A 151 -15.59 -6.69 -21.15
CA ASP A 151 -14.62 -7.18 -22.13
C ASP A 151 -13.38 -6.26 -22.25
N ASN A 152 -13.37 -5.10 -21.60
CA ASN A 152 -12.21 -4.21 -21.59
C ASN A 152 -11.16 -4.64 -20.54
N ALA A 153 -11.58 -5.42 -19.54
CA ALA A 153 -10.68 -6.03 -18.58
C ALA A 153 -9.88 -7.17 -19.25
N VAL A 154 -8.59 -7.28 -18.91
CA VAL A 154 -7.71 -8.33 -19.42
C VAL A 154 -7.11 -9.09 -18.23
N PRO A 155 -7.56 -10.34 -17.94
CA PRO A 155 -8.61 -11.10 -18.63
C PRO A 155 -10.04 -10.55 -18.38
N PRO A 156 -11.04 -10.90 -19.21
CA PRO A 156 -12.42 -10.43 -19.06
C PRO A 156 -13.05 -10.82 -17.72
N VAL A 157 -13.91 -9.95 -17.19
CA VAL A 157 -14.55 -10.12 -15.88
C VAL A 157 -16.04 -9.80 -15.94
N TYR A 158 -16.80 -10.32 -14.97
CA TYR A 158 -18.14 -9.85 -14.65
C TYR A 158 -18.07 -8.92 -13.44
N ILE A 159 -18.79 -7.79 -13.54
CA ILE A 159 -18.80 -6.73 -12.53
C ILE A 159 -20.22 -6.60 -11.96
N LEU A 160 -20.33 -6.65 -10.64
CA LEU A 160 -21.54 -6.34 -9.90
C LEU A 160 -21.93 -4.87 -10.14
N GLN A 161 -23.15 -4.64 -10.57
CA GLN A 161 -23.64 -3.29 -10.85
C GLN A 161 -23.92 -2.50 -9.56
N PRO A 162 -23.76 -1.16 -9.57
CA PRO A 162 -24.16 -0.31 -8.46
C PRO A 162 -25.61 -0.54 -8.08
N ILE A 163 -25.95 -0.44 -6.80
CA ILE A 163 -27.31 -0.67 -6.31
C ILE A 163 -28.29 0.33 -6.96
N SER A 164 -27.89 1.60 -6.99
CA SER A 164 -28.65 2.71 -7.58
C SER A 164 -28.89 2.59 -9.08
N SER A 165 -28.16 1.73 -9.79
CA SER A 165 -28.39 1.48 -11.21
C SER A 165 -29.71 0.75 -11.49
N GLN A 166 -30.25 0.04 -10.49
CA GLN A 166 -31.53 -0.67 -10.59
C GLN A 166 -32.53 -0.23 -9.52
N LEU A 167 -32.05 0.23 -8.36
CA LEU A 167 -32.84 0.71 -7.23
C LEU A 167 -32.60 2.22 -7.03
N LEU A 168 -33.30 3.02 -7.83
CA LEU A 168 -33.04 4.45 -8.02
C LEU A 168 -33.05 5.27 -6.72
N HIS A 169 -33.87 4.89 -5.73
CA HIS A 169 -34.03 5.64 -4.49
C HIS A 169 -33.14 5.13 -3.35
N TYR A 170 -32.25 4.14 -3.60
CA TYR A 170 -31.37 3.57 -2.58
C TYR A 170 -30.54 4.62 -1.82
N ASN A 171 -30.07 5.64 -2.56
CA ASN A 171 -29.28 6.77 -2.07
C ASN A 171 -30.04 8.11 -2.13
N ASP A 172 -31.38 8.08 -2.08
CA ASP A 172 -32.20 9.29 -2.14
C ASP A 172 -32.72 9.70 -0.76
N PRO A 173 -31.99 10.56 -0.01
CA PRO A 173 -32.47 11.03 1.30
C PRO A 173 -33.66 11.98 1.19
N SER A 174 -34.02 12.45 -0.02
CA SER A 174 -35.16 13.35 -0.21
C SER A 174 -36.51 12.60 -0.21
N GLU A 175 -36.48 11.28 -0.45
CA GLU A 175 -37.66 10.40 -0.47
C GLU A 175 -37.49 9.21 0.51
N PRO A 176 -37.65 9.42 1.84
CA PRO A 176 -37.27 8.44 2.86
C PRO A 176 -38.03 7.10 2.78
N GLU A 177 -39.30 7.11 2.39
CA GLU A 177 -40.10 5.88 2.28
C GLU A 177 -39.65 5.02 1.09
N LEU A 178 -39.40 5.65 -0.06
CA LEU A 178 -38.87 4.96 -1.25
C LEU A 178 -37.46 4.43 -0.98
N GLN A 179 -36.62 5.22 -0.31
CA GLN A 179 -35.30 4.79 0.12
C GLN A 179 -35.35 3.56 1.04
N ALA A 180 -36.23 3.57 2.05
CA ALA A 180 -36.36 2.43 2.96
C ALA A 180 -36.82 1.16 2.22
N ASN A 181 -37.74 1.31 1.26
CA ASN A 181 -38.22 0.21 0.42
C ASN A 181 -37.09 -0.36 -0.47
N ASP A 182 -36.34 0.49 -1.15
CA ASP A 182 -35.21 0.10 -2.00
C ASP A 182 -34.09 -0.55 -1.18
N ARG A 183 -33.76 -0.02 0.01
CA ARG A 183 -32.79 -0.63 0.92
C ARG A 183 -33.23 -2.02 1.36
N LYS A 184 -34.51 -2.21 1.69
CA LYS A 184 -35.08 -3.52 2.04
C LYS A 184 -35.06 -4.49 0.85
N ALA A 185 -35.39 -4.00 -0.35
CA ALA A 185 -35.35 -4.79 -1.58
C ALA A 185 -33.92 -5.27 -1.88
N TRP A 186 -32.93 -4.40 -1.76
CA TRP A 186 -31.52 -4.76 -1.91
C TRP A 186 -31.10 -5.87 -0.95
N TRP A 187 -31.40 -5.76 0.35
CA TRP A 187 -31.01 -6.79 1.32
C TRP A 187 -31.63 -8.16 1.05
N ASN A 188 -32.86 -8.18 0.51
CA ASN A 188 -33.48 -9.42 0.05
C ASN A 188 -32.76 -10.02 -1.16
N ILE A 189 -32.42 -9.19 -2.16
CA ILE A 189 -31.67 -9.60 -3.35
C ILE A 189 -30.28 -10.11 -2.97
N TYR A 190 -29.56 -9.33 -2.15
CA TYR A 190 -28.24 -9.64 -1.65
C TYR A 190 -28.23 -11.01 -0.94
N SER A 191 -29.18 -11.26 -0.04
CA SER A 191 -29.25 -12.52 0.70
C SER A 191 -29.46 -13.73 -0.22
N GLN A 192 -30.31 -13.58 -1.25
CA GLN A 192 -30.53 -14.64 -2.25
C GLN A 192 -29.29 -14.90 -3.11
N LEU A 193 -28.63 -13.84 -3.59
CA LEU A 193 -27.39 -13.93 -4.37
C LEU A 193 -26.27 -14.55 -3.54
N GLN A 194 -26.09 -14.07 -2.32
CA GLN A 194 -25.04 -14.54 -1.41
C GLN A 194 -25.20 -16.03 -1.09
N SER A 195 -26.40 -16.48 -0.71
CA SER A 195 -26.67 -17.89 -0.46
C SER A 195 -26.41 -18.76 -1.68
N SER A 196 -26.89 -18.34 -2.87
CA SER A 196 -26.76 -19.14 -4.09
C SER A 196 -25.31 -19.23 -4.55
N LEU A 197 -24.59 -18.10 -4.56
CA LEU A 197 -23.17 -18.05 -4.93
C LEU A 197 -22.29 -18.83 -3.96
N ASN A 198 -22.54 -18.72 -2.65
CA ASN A 198 -21.82 -19.49 -1.63
C ASN A 198 -21.99 -21.00 -1.85
N ARG A 199 -23.23 -21.44 -2.08
CA ARG A 199 -23.52 -22.86 -2.32
C ARG A 199 -22.88 -23.37 -3.61
N ALA A 200 -22.93 -22.58 -4.69
CA ALA A 200 -22.28 -22.90 -5.95
C ALA A 200 -20.74 -23.00 -5.80
N ALA A 201 -20.13 -22.03 -5.12
CA ALA A 201 -18.69 -22.00 -4.87
C ALA A 201 -18.24 -23.23 -4.05
N LYS A 202 -18.94 -23.58 -2.97
CA LYS A 202 -18.68 -24.80 -2.17
C LYS A 202 -18.72 -26.07 -3.01
N LYS A 203 -19.74 -26.21 -3.85
CA LYS A 203 -19.86 -27.39 -4.73
C LYS A 203 -18.72 -27.45 -5.73
N LEU A 204 -18.36 -26.33 -6.37
CA LEU A 204 -17.28 -26.25 -7.33
C LEU A 204 -15.91 -26.56 -6.69
N LYS A 205 -15.69 -26.12 -5.44
CA LYS A 205 -14.53 -26.47 -4.62
C LYS A 205 -14.46 -27.98 -4.38
N LEU A 206 -15.57 -28.60 -3.97
CA LEU A 206 -15.63 -30.04 -3.69
C LEU A 206 -15.32 -30.90 -4.92
N ILE A 207 -15.73 -30.49 -6.11
CA ILE A 207 -15.45 -31.22 -7.36
C ILE A 207 -14.13 -30.81 -8.04
N GLY A 208 -13.32 -29.96 -7.40
CA GLY A 208 -12.02 -29.51 -7.93
C GLY A 208 -12.09 -28.62 -9.17
N LYS A 209 -13.26 -28.03 -9.47
CA LYS A 209 -13.44 -27.10 -10.61
C LYS A 209 -13.18 -25.63 -10.24
N MET A 210 -13.03 -25.34 -8.96
CA MET A 210 -12.68 -24.01 -8.47
C MET A 210 -11.62 -24.15 -7.39
N ASP A 211 -10.58 -23.33 -7.48
CA ASP A 211 -9.51 -23.31 -6.49
C ASP A 211 -10.05 -22.89 -5.10
N GLN A 212 -9.42 -23.41 -4.05
CA GLN A 212 -9.82 -23.12 -2.68
C GLN A 212 -9.82 -21.61 -2.38
N ARG A 213 -8.77 -20.88 -2.79
CA ARG A 213 -8.68 -19.44 -2.52
C ARG A 213 -9.75 -18.65 -3.27
N VAL A 214 -10.19 -19.14 -4.43
CA VAL A 214 -11.26 -18.51 -5.22
C VAL A 214 -12.62 -18.75 -4.56
N ALA A 215 -12.91 -19.99 -4.18
CA ALA A 215 -14.18 -20.35 -3.54
C ALA A 215 -14.36 -19.63 -2.19
N GLU A 216 -13.30 -19.51 -1.39
CA GLU A 216 -13.32 -18.82 -0.11
C GLU A 216 -13.76 -17.36 -0.21
N GLN A 217 -13.57 -16.70 -1.36
CA GLN A 217 -14.02 -15.32 -1.54
C GLN A 217 -15.56 -15.19 -1.43
N PHE A 218 -16.32 -16.26 -1.62
CA PHE A 218 -17.79 -16.27 -1.47
C PHE A 218 -18.26 -16.66 -0.06
N GLU A 219 -17.34 -16.99 0.84
CA GLU A 219 -17.64 -17.57 2.16
C GLU A 219 -17.20 -16.69 3.34
N ILE A 220 -16.09 -15.99 3.17
CA ILE A 220 -15.41 -15.27 4.25
C ILE A 220 -15.98 -13.87 4.50
N SER A 221 -15.80 -13.37 5.73
CA SER A 221 -16.16 -12.00 6.07
C SER A 221 -15.16 -10.98 5.54
N VAL A 222 -15.57 -9.70 5.49
CA VAL A 222 -14.66 -8.57 5.18
C VAL A 222 -13.50 -8.55 6.17
N THR A 223 -13.77 -8.67 7.47
CA THR A 223 -12.73 -8.70 8.51
C THR A 223 -11.75 -9.86 8.30
N HIS A 224 -12.24 -11.05 7.90
CA HIS A 224 -11.35 -12.15 7.54
C HIS A 224 -10.45 -11.77 6.36
N ARG A 225 -10.99 -11.18 5.29
CA ARG A 225 -10.17 -10.72 4.13
C ARG A 225 -9.09 -9.74 4.56
N GLU A 226 -9.43 -8.80 5.42
CA GLU A 226 -8.47 -7.83 5.98
C GLU A 226 -7.38 -8.53 6.80
N ILE A 227 -7.75 -9.45 7.70
CA ILE A 227 -6.79 -10.25 8.49
C ILE A 227 -5.89 -11.08 7.58
N ARG A 228 -6.42 -11.65 6.50
CA ARG A 228 -5.61 -12.41 5.55
C ARG A 228 -4.54 -11.54 4.92
N GLN A 229 -4.91 -10.37 4.40
CA GLN A 229 -3.96 -9.46 3.79
C GLN A 229 -3.01 -8.82 4.82
N GLY A 230 -3.50 -8.53 6.02
CA GLY A 230 -2.75 -7.89 7.10
C GLY A 230 -1.76 -8.81 7.80
N ILE A 231 -2.10 -10.10 7.95
CA ILE A 231 -1.36 -11.06 8.79
C ILE A 231 -0.96 -12.31 8.00
N LEU A 232 -1.90 -12.98 7.33
CA LEU A 232 -1.71 -14.36 6.86
C LEU A 232 -0.89 -14.48 5.57
N ASP A 233 -1.16 -13.61 4.59
CA ASP A 233 -0.50 -13.60 3.27
C ASP A 233 0.83 -12.82 3.27
N VAL A 234 1.24 -12.26 4.41
CA VAL A 234 2.51 -11.54 4.54
C VAL A 234 3.65 -12.54 4.73
N GLU A 235 4.55 -12.64 3.74
CA GLU A 235 5.66 -13.62 3.74
C GLU A 235 6.57 -13.52 4.96
N ASN A 236 6.80 -12.29 5.46
CA ASN A 236 7.62 -12.00 6.65
C ASN A 236 6.83 -11.14 7.65
N CYS A 237 5.68 -11.63 8.13
CA CYS A 237 4.98 -10.97 9.24
C CYS A 237 5.92 -10.94 10.46
N THR A 238 6.63 -9.83 10.67
CA THR A 238 7.55 -9.75 11.81
C THR A 238 6.75 -9.56 13.09
N ASN A 239 7.27 -10.09 14.19
CA ASN A 239 6.65 -10.06 15.53
C ASN A 239 6.32 -8.65 16.06
N ASP A 240 6.73 -7.60 15.35
CA ASP A 240 6.63 -6.21 15.78
C ASP A 240 5.84 -5.33 14.79
N GLN A 241 5.10 -5.93 13.85
CA GLN A 241 4.26 -5.20 12.87
C GLN A 241 2.75 -5.39 13.08
N CYS A 242 2.33 -6.57 13.56
CA CYS A 242 0.91 -6.92 13.71
C CYS A 242 0.53 -7.20 15.17
N ILE A 243 -0.70 -6.82 15.56
CA ILE A 243 -1.26 -7.08 16.90
C ILE A 243 -2.68 -7.65 16.76
N CYS A 244 -3.04 -8.59 17.63
CA CYS A 244 -4.38 -9.14 17.75
C CYS A 244 -4.93 -8.93 19.18
N PHE A 245 -6.10 -8.32 19.28
CA PHE A 245 -6.88 -8.24 20.52
C PHE A 245 -8.13 -9.08 20.36
N VAL A 246 -8.40 -9.94 21.34
CA VAL A 246 -9.51 -10.88 21.33
C VAL A 246 -10.36 -10.63 22.57
N ARG A 247 -11.65 -10.37 22.38
CA ARG A 247 -12.64 -10.26 23.46
C ARG A 247 -13.60 -11.44 23.44
N LYS A 248 -13.88 -12.00 24.61
CA LYS A 248 -14.94 -12.99 24.83
C LYS A 248 -15.94 -12.49 25.87
N ILE A 249 -17.20 -12.42 25.49
CA ILE A 249 -18.35 -12.14 26.37
C ILE A 249 -18.88 -13.49 26.89
N SER A 250 -18.87 -13.69 28.20
CA SER A 250 -19.52 -14.84 28.83
C SER A 250 -21.04 -14.64 28.90
N ASN A 251 -21.81 -15.73 28.89
CA ASN A 251 -23.27 -15.75 29.07
C ASN A 251 -24.06 -14.99 27.97
N LEU A 252 -23.42 -14.66 26.85
CA LEU A 252 -24.07 -14.02 25.71
C LEU A 252 -25.13 -14.95 25.09
N GLU A 253 -24.84 -16.25 25.06
CA GLU A 253 -25.69 -17.28 24.48
C GLU A 253 -26.95 -17.57 25.30
N GLU A 254 -27.04 -17.05 26.53
CA GLU A 254 -28.21 -17.22 27.41
C GLU A 254 -29.33 -16.22 27.11
N ASP A 255 -29.04 -15.13 26.39
CA ASP A 255 -29.96 -14.01 26.15
C ASP A 255 -30.20 -13.74 24.65
N LEU A 256 -30.21 -14.79 23.82
CA LEU A 256 -30.32 -14.68 22.35
C LEU A 256 -31.57 -13.93 21.84
N SER A 257 -32.60 -13.78 22.67
CA SER A 257 -33.80 -13.00 22.35
C SER A 257 -33.63 -11.48 22.48
N ASN A 258 -32.52 -11.00 23.05
CA ASN A 258 -32.28 -9.60 23.29
C ASN A 258 -31.82 -8.88 22.01
N ASP A 259 -32.44 -7.73 21.72
CA ASP A 259 -32.19 -6.91 20.52
C ASP A 259 -30.73 -6.45 20.39
N ASN A 260 -29.96 -6.43 21.49
CA ASN A 260 -28.54 -6.05 21.48
C ASN A 260 -27.60 -7.20 21.06
N VAL A 261 -28.00 -8.47 21.21
CA VAL A 261 -27.15 -9.64 20.91
C VAL A 261 -26.65 -9.69 19.46
N PRO A 262 -27.46 -9.40 18.43
CA PRO A 262 -27.01 -9.41 17.03
C PRO A 262 -25.82 -8.47 16.75
N ALA A 263 -25.56 -7.50 17.62
CA ALA A 263 -24.39 -6.62 17.51
C ALA A 263 -23.06 -7.33 17.82
N TYR A 264 -23.08 -8.40 18.61
CA TYR A 264 -21.90 -9.07 19.18
C TYR A 264 -21.70 -10.52 18.72
N ILE A 265 -22.73 -11.17 18.18
CA ILE A 265 -22.65 -12.52 17.61
C ILE A 265 -23.45 -12.60 16.31
N ASP A 266 -23.14 -13.57 15.45
CA ASP A 266 -23.90 -13.83 14.23
C ASP A 266 -25.04 -14.81 14.49
N LEU A 267 -26.26 -14.39 14.19
CA LEU A 267 -27.47 -15.20 14.29
C LEU A 267 -27.96 -15.64 12.90
N ILE A 268 -28.75 -16.72 12.86
CA ILE A 268 -29.45 -17.15 11.65
C ILE A 268 -30.59 -16.17 11.35
N HIS A 269 -30.77 -15.80 10.09
CA HIS A 269 -31.72 -14.75 9.73
C HIS A 269 -33.16 -15.16 10.04
N GLY A 270 -33.83 -14.42 10.92
CA GLY A 270 -35.22 -14.67 11.32
C GLY A 270 -35.38 -15.71 12.44
N GLU A 271 -34.27 -16.17 13.01
CA GLU A 271 -34.23 -17.15 14.10
C GLU A 271 -33.34 -16.60 15.22
N ASN A 272 -33.69 -16.85 16.49
CA ASN A 272 -32.83 -16.52 17.64
C ASN A 272 -31.81 -17.64 17.88
N GLU A 273 -31.20 -18.14 16.81
CA GLU A 273 -30.24 -19.24 16.81
C GLU A 273 -28.88 -18.77 16.31
N ILE A 274 -27.81 -19.28 16.92
CA ILE A 274 -26.44 -18.90 16.57
C ILE A 274 -26.08 -19.47 15.19
N ASN A 275 -25.45 -18.64 14.36
CA ASN A 275 -24.88 -19.09 13.09
C ASN A 275 -23.60 -19.90 13.35
N THR A 276 -23.75 -21.23 13.44
CA THR A 276 -22.66 -22.16 13.72
C THR A 276 -21.55 -22.09 12.67
N GLU A 277 -21.89 -21.96 11.39
CA GLU A 277 -20.91 -21.81 10.32
C GLU A 277 -20.03 -20.57 10.51
N ALA A 278 -20.62 -19.43 10.84
CA ALA A 278 -19.87 -18.20 11.11
C ALA A 278 -18.95 -18.36 12.34
N THR A 279 -19.45 -19.05 13.37
CA THR A 279 -18.71 -19.34 14.60
C THR A 279 -17.51 -20.27 14.35
N ASP A 280 -17.69 -21.30 13.52
CA ASP A 280 -16.64 -22.24 13.12
C ASP A 280 -15.57 -21.55 12.28
N LEU A 281 -15.97 -20.71 11.32
CA LEU A 281 -15.04 -19.93 10.50
C LEU A 281 -14.22 -18.94 11.35
N LEU A 282 -14.86 -18.26 12.31
CA LEU A 282 -14.17 -17.37 13.24
C LEU A 282 -13.19 -18.14 14.14
N SER A 283 -13.62 -19.29 14.65
CA SER A 283 -12.81 -20.15 15.50
C SER A 283 -11.59 -20.68 14.77
N SER A 284 -11.74 -21.11 13.50
CA SER A 284 -10.62 -21.55 12.67
C SER A 284 -9.67 -20.40 12.32
N LEU A 285 -10.21 -19.22 11.98
CA LEU A 285 -9.39 -18.04 11.73
C LEU A 285 -8.52 -17.68 12.95
N LEU A 286 -9.11 -17.69 14.14
CA LEU A 286 -8.39 -17.34 15.37
C LEU A 286 -7.41 -18.43 15.81
N ASN A 287 -7.89 -19.68 15.91
CA ASN A 287 -7.13 -20.75 16.55
C ASN A 287 -6.15 -21.46 15.64
N ASP A 288 -6.46 -21.55 14.34
CA ASP A 288 -5.62 -22.28 13.39
C ASP A 288 -4.74 -21.31 12.61
N GLN A 289 -5.28 -20.19 12.12
CA GLN A 289 -4.56 -19.32 11.19
C GLN A 289 -3.77 -18.20 11.89
N ILE A 290 -4.42 -17.42 12.77
CA ILE A 290 -3.76 -16.30 13.45
C ILE A 290 -2.70 -16.80 14.44
N LYS A 291 -3.00 -17.83 15.24
CA LYS A 291 -2.05 -18.40 16.20
C LYS A 291 -0.83 -19.07 15.56
N GLU A 292 -0.95 -19.56 14.33
CA GLU A 292 0.20 -20.10 13.59
C GLU A 292 1.16 -18.98 13.14
N LYS A 293 0.63 -17.79 12.84
CA LYS A 293 1.40 -16.65 12.31
C LYS A 293 1.88 -15.65 13.36
N LEU A 294 1.10 -15.41 14.40
CA LEU A 294 1.42 -14.46 15.48
C LEU A 294 1.87 -15.19 16.74
N ASN A 295 2.86 -14.63 17.43
CA ASN A 295 3.30 -15.17 18.72
C ASN A 295 2.33 -14.79 19.83
N GLU A 296 2.37 -15.55 20.92
CA GLU A 296 1.57 -15.27 22.12
C GLU A 296 1.75 -13.84 22.66
N SER A 297 2.94 -13.25 22.50
CA SER A 297 3.22 -11.86 22.94
C SER A 297 2.55 -10.75 22.11
N GLN A 298 1.84 -11.12 21.04
CA GLN A 298 1.12 -10.24 20.12
C GLN A 298 -0.40 -10.48 20.15
N ILE A 299 -0.87 -11.49 20.88
CA ILE A 299 -2.28 -11.82 21.01
C ILE A 299 -2.71 -11.55 22.45
N PHE A 300 -3.67 -10.64 22.63
CA PHE A 300 -4.15 -10.23 23.94
C PHE A 300 -5.61 -10.62 24.12
N TYR A 301 -5.91 -11.34 25.18
CA TYR A 301 -7.25 -11.84 25.48
C TYR A 301 -7.89 -11.03 26.60
N PHE A 302 -9.17 -10.71 26.41
CA PHE A 302 -10.02 -10.04 27.38
C PHE A 302 -11.32 -10.83 27.53
N GLN A 303 -11.83 -10.86 28.76
CA GLN A 303 -13.09 -11.51 29.08
C GLN A 303 -13.92 -10.59 29.98
N LEU A 304 -15.23 -10.58 29.72
CA LEU A 304 -16.24 -9.84 30.45
C LEU A 304 -17.56 -10.60 30.36
N ASP A 305 -18.52 -10.29 31.23
CA ASP A 305 -19.83 -10.95 31.24
C ASP A 305 -20.88 -10.14 30.47
N TRP A 306 -21.87 -10.83 29.90
CA TRP A 306 -22.97 -10.19 29.19
C TRP A 306 -23.84 -9.35 30.13
N SER A 307 -24.27 -8.18 29.64
CA SER A 307 -25.34 -7.37 30.26
C SER A 307 -26.51 -7.23 29.28
N PRO A 308 -27.77 -7.16 29.76
CA PRO A 308 -28.92 -6.93 28.89
C PRO A 308 -28.85 -5.65 28.05
N THR A 309 -28.07 -4.65 28.47
CA THR A 309 -27.82 -3.41 27.70
C THR A 309 -26.68 -3.55 26.68
N GLY A 310 -26.12 -4.75 26.52
CA GLY A 310 -24.88 -5.00 25.78
C GLY A 310 -23.64 -4.61 26.59
N ILE A 311 -22.52 -4.38 25.92
CA ILE A 311 -21.36 -3.75 26.58
C ILE A 311 -21.70 -2.28 26.83
N ASP A 312 -21.58 -1.85 28.07
CA ASP A 312 -22.07 -0.56 28.55
C ASP A 312 -21.16 -0.03 29.67
N PRO A 313 -20.04 0.61 29.32
CA PRO A 313 -19.07 1.12 30.30
C PRO A 313 -19.58 2.33 31.08
N ASP A 314 -20.68 2.98 30.66
CA ASP A 314 -21.21 4.12 31.39
C ASP A 314 -22.05 3.69 32.62
N ASN A 315 -22.60 2.47 32.60
CA ASN A 315 -23.49 1.96 33.65
C ASN A 315 -23.00 0.65 34.31
N ASN A 316 -21.92 0.05 33.83
CA ASN A 316 -21.35 -1.19 34.37
C ASN A 316 -19.84 -1.03 34.64
N GLU A 317 -19.45 -1.12 35.91
CA GLU A 317 -18.07 -0.95 36.38
C GLU A 317 -17.10 -1.97 35.78
N ASP A 318 -17.52 -3.23 35.61
CA ASP A 318 -16.69 -4.28 34.98
C ASP A 318 -16.42 -3.96 33.50
N HIS A 319 -17.42 -3.39 32.81
CA HIS A 319 -17.26 -2.95 31.41
C HIS A 319 -16.37 -1.71 31.29
N GLU A 320 -16.49 -0.77 32.21
CA GLU A 320 -15.62 0.41 32.29
C GLU A 320 -14.16 -0.02 32.52
N ASP A 321 -13.94 -0.91 33.49
CA ASP A 321 -12.64 -1.45 33.83
C ASP A 321 -12.02 -2.22 32.66
N TYR A 322 -12.82 -3.02 31.94
CA TYR A 322 -12.40 -3.68 30.70
C TYR A 322 -11.90 -2.68 29.65
N ILE A 323 -12.69 -1.64 29.34
CA ILE A 323 -12.31 -0.64 28.32
C ILE A 323 -11.03 0.10 28.74
N ARG A 324 -10.90 0.43 30.03
CA ARG A 324 -9.70 1.07 30.57
C ARG A 324 -8.47 0.16 30.45
N GLU A 325 -8.58 -1.11 30.83
CA GLU A 325 -7.50 -2.08 30.72
C GLU A 325 -7.09 -2.29 29.25
N PHE A 326 -8.06 -2.44 28.36
CA PHE A 326 -7.85 -2.56 26.93
C PHE A 326 -7.08 -1.34 26.37
N CYS A 327 -7.50 -0.12 26.70
CA CYS A 327 -6.88 1.11 26.22
C CYS A 327 -5.43 1.25 26.70
N GLU A 328 -5.16 0.99 27.98
CA GLU A 328 -3.79 1.03 28.51
C GLU A 328 -2.91 -0.06 27.88
N LYS A 329 -3.46 -1.28 27.70
CA LYS A 329 -2.74 -2.36 27.03
C LYS A 329 -2.41 -2.02 25.59
N PHE A 330 -3.38 -1.48 24.85
CA PHE A 330 -3.21 -1.04 23.47
C PHE A 330 -2.10 0.01 23.37
N TYR A 331 -2.13 1.04 24.22
CA TYR A 331 -1.13 2.11 24.24
C TYR A 331 0.29 1.57 24.48
N LEU A 332 0.47 0.75 25.52
CA LEU A 332 1.77 0.19 25.89
C LEU A 332 2.36 -0.71 24.80
N VAL A 333 1.52 -1.55 24.18
CA VAL A 333 1.96 -2.45 23.11
C VAL A 333 2.33 -1.66 21.86
N MET A 334 1.51 -0.65 21.49
CA MET A 334 1.79 0.20 20.34
C MET A 334 3.12 0.94 20.50
N ILE A 335 3.37 1.58 21.66
CA ILE A 335 4.64 2.24 21.92
C ILE A 335 5.82 1.29 21.81
N ARG A 336 5.73 0.12 22.44
CA ARG A 336 6.77 -0.90 22.37
C ARG A 336 7.10 -1.30 20.93
N MET A 337 6.08 -1.44 20.08
CA MET A 337 6.28 -1.81 18.68
C MET A 337 6.81 -0.65 17.84
N ILE A 338 6.40 0.59 18.14
CA ILE A 338 6.94 1.79 17.52
C ILE A 338 8.44 1.90 17.83
N ASP A 339 8.82 1.82 19.10
CA ASP A 339 10.22 1.93 19.52
C ASP A 339 11.09 0.84 18.86
N LYS A 340 10.64 -0.42 18.86
CA LYS A 340 11.33 -1.51 18.15
C LYS A 340 11.40 -1.28 16.64
N GLY A 341 10.33 -0.77 16.04
CA GLY A 341 10.29 -0.45 14.61
C GLY A 341 11.32 0.61 14.26
N ILE A 342 11.48 1.61 15.13
CA ILE A 342 12.47 2.68 14.99
C ILE A 342 13.88 2.13 15.20
N GLU A 343 14.13 1.31 16.21
CA GLU A 343 15.44 0.68 16.43
C GLU A 343 15.88 -0.12 15.20
N LYS A 344 14.99 -0.92 14.60
CA LYS A 344 15.30 -1.64 13.34
C LYS A 344 15.57 -0.69 12.17
N ASN A 345 14.86 0.43 12.09
CA ASN A 345 15.03 1.44 11.05
C ASN A 345 16.32 2.26 11.24
N GLN A 346 16.73 2.51 12.49
CA GLN A 346 18.00 3.16 12.85
C GLN A 346 19.21 2.22 12.68
N GLN A 347 19.01 0.91 12.86
CA GLN A 347 20.00 -0.11 12.53
C GLN A 347 20.26 -0.23 11.02
N LEU A 348 19.45 0.42 10.17
CA LEU A 348 19.82 0.61 8.76
C LEU A 348 21.07 1.52 8.73
N PRO A 349 22.21 1.02 8.23
CA PRO A 349 23.55 1.59 8.44
C PRO A 349 23.83 2.89 7.66
N PHE A 350 22.80 3.56 7.13
CA PHE A 350 22.94 4.59 6.10
C PHE A 350 22.52 5.96 6.61
N ASP A 351 23.30 6.57 7.52
CA ASP A 351 23.23 8.02 7.80
C ASP A 351 24.01 8.83 6.76
N ASP A 352 23.74 8.53 5.48
CA ASP A 352 24.36 9.20 4.35
C ASP A 352 23.29 9.92 3.53
N SER A 353 23.23 11.24 3.68
CA SER A 353 22.24 12.09 3.00
C SER A 353 22.30 11.95 1.48
N LEU A 354 23.48 11.65 0.92
CA LEU A 354 23.61 11.41 -0.52
C LEU A 354 22.93 10.10 -0.93
N TYR A 355 23.13 9.03 -0.16
CA TYR A 355 22.49 7.75 -0.40
C TYR A 355 20.97 7.89 -0.39
N GLU A 356 20.40 8.56 0.62
CA GLU A 356 18.95 8.79 0.73
C GLU A 356 18.40 9.59 -0.46
N GLU A 357 19.10 10.64 -0.88
CA GLU A 357 18.75 11.44 -2.05
C GLU A 357 18.76 10.59 -3.33
N VAL A 358 19.83 9.82 -3.57
CA VAL A 358 19.96 8.98 -4.78
C VAL A 358 18.91 7.87 -4.80
N LEU A 359 18.71 7.16 -3.68
CA LEU A 359 17.65 6.18 -3.52
C LEU A 359 16.28 6.81 -3.80
N GLY A 360 16.09 8.05 -3.32
CA GLY A 360 15.00 8.97 -3.64
C GLY A 360 14.58 8.96 -5.10
N HIS A 361 15.53 9.31 -5.96
CA HIS A 361 15.37 9.44 -7.41
C HIS A 361 15.22 8.08 -8.12
N LEU A 362 15.97 7.07 -7.70
CA LEU A 362 15.90 5.73 -8.30
C LEU A 362 14.54 5.06 -8.05
N SER A 363 14.01 5.16 -6.83
CA SER A 363 12.67 4.61 -6.53
C SER A 363 11.59 5.33 -7.34
N PHE A 364 11.69 6.66 -7.50
CA PHE A 364 10.75 7.41 -8.34
C PHE A 364 10.84 6.98 -9.80
N CYS A 365 12.06 6.79 -10.33
CA CYS A 365 12.28 6.25 -11.67
C CYS A 365 11.61 4.89 -11.87
N GLN A 366 11.75 3.98 -10.91
CA GLN A 366 11.15 2.64 -10.98
C GLN A 366 9.62 2.70 -11.05
N GLN A 367 8.99 3.57 -10.24
CA GLN A 367 7.54 3.80 -10.26
C GLN A 367 7.06 4.33 -11.62
N GLN A 368 7.75 5.34 -12.16
CA GLN A 368 7.42 5.90 -13.48
C GLN A 368 7.58 4.87 -14.62
N CYS A 369 8.46 3.87 -14.44
CA CYS A 369 8.69 2.82 -15.42
C CYS A 369 7.59 1.75 -15.44
N GLN A 370 6.86 1.55 -14.33
CA GLN A 370 5.79 0.55 -14.20
C GLN A 370 4.51 0.96 -14.94
N SER A 371 4.21 2.26 -14.99
CA SER A 371 3.00 2.82 -15.63
C SER A 371 3.22 3.27 -17.08
N PHE A 372 4.38 2.97 -17.68
CA PHE A 372 4.76 3.50 -18.98
C PHE A 372 4.31 2.61 -20.15
N HIS A 373 3.70 3.22 -21.17
CA HIS A 373 3.26 2.55 -22.39
C HIS A 373 3.65 3.34 -23.66
N GLY A 374 4.16 2.66 -24.69
CA GLY A 374 4.38 3.23 -26.04
C GLY A 374 5.68 4.03 -26.26
N ARG A 375 5.62 5.05 -27.14
CA ARG A 375 6.69 6.04 -27.44
C ARG A 375 8.04 5.47 -27.92
N ARG A 376 8.03 4.35 -28.65
CA ARG A 376 9.24 3.67 -29.12
C ARG A 376 10.08 4.49 -30.09
N ASP A 377 9.44 5.28 -30.94
CA ASP A 377 10.07 6.23 -31.85
C ASP A 377 10.98 7.23 -31.13
N ILE A 378 10.49 7.84 -30.05
CA ILE A 378 11.27 8.80 -29.25
C ILE A 378 12.36 8.07 -28.46
N LEU A 379 12.02 6.95 -27.82
CA LEU A 379 12.98 6.16 -27.05
C LEU A 379 14.16 5.71 -27.91
N GLN A 380 13.93 5.23 -29.12
CA GLN A 380 14.99 4.81 -30.03
C GLN A 380 16.02 5.90 -30.32
N VAL A 381 15.59 7.17 -30.41
CA VAL A 381 16.50 8.31 -30.62
C VAL A 381 17.41 8.52 -29.40
N VAL A 382 16.83 8.49 -28.19
CA VAL A 382 17.60 8.66 -26.95
C VAL A 382 18.50 7.47 -26.67
N GLU A 383 18.00 6.25 -26.87
CA GLU A 383 18.74 4.99 -26.78
C GLU A 383 19.94 4.99 -27.74
N SER A 384 19.75 5.44 -28.98
CA SER A 384 20.84 5.56 -29.97
C SER A 384 21.89 6.60 -29.55
N TYR A 385 21.49 7.67 -28.88
CA TYR A 385 22.42 8.66 -28.34
C TYR A 385 23.24 8.09 -27.18
N ILE A 386 22.58 7.39 -26.24
CA ILE A 386 23.26 6.69 -25.12
C ILE A 386 24.22 5.63 -25.66
N ASP A 387 23.80 4.84 -26.63
CA ASP A 387 24.62 3.83 -27.29
C ASP A 387 25.91 4.43 -27.88
N LYS A 388 25.82 5.57 -28.56
CA LYS A 388 27.01 6.28 -29.09
C LYS A 388 27.88 6.86 -27.98
N GLY A 389 27.29 7.17 -26.83
CA GLY A 389 27.99 7.63 -25.63
C GLY A 389 28.80 6.52 -24.96
N CYS A 390 28.17 5.36 -24.76
CA CYS A 390 28.67 4.28 -23.90
C CYS A 390 29.45 3.17 -24.63
N ARG A 391 29.38 3.06 -25.97
CA ARG A 391 30.21 2.09 -26.71
C ARG A 391 31.68 2.51 -26.67
N ASP A 392 32.56 1.53 -26.44
CA ASP A 392 34.00 1.71 -26.59
C ASP A 392 34.31 2.34 -27.95
N HIS A 393 35.05 3.45 -27.93
CA HIS A 393 35.51 4.10 -29.14
C HIS A 393 36.45 3.14 -29.88
N ASP A 394 35.98 2.47 -30.93
CA ASP A 394 36.86 1.99 -31.99
C ASP A 394 37.70 3.19 -32.46
N GLU A 395 39.03 3.03 -32.44
CA GLU A 395 40.04 4.07 -32.64
C GLU A 395 39.98 4.77 -34.02
N SER A 396 39.02 4.44 -34.88
CA SER A 396 38.94 4.90 -36.26
C SER A 396 37.98 6.07 -36.52
N ASN A 397 37.28 6.61 -35.52
CA ASN A 397 36.40 7.78 -35.71
C ASN A 397 36.84 8.97 -34.84
N GLU A 398 37.74 9.77 -35.40
CA GLU A 398 38.12 11.09 -34.89
C GLU A 398 36.89 12.00 -34.70
N THR A 399 36.76 12.60 -33.52
CA THR A 399 36.08 13.89 -33.28
C THR A 399 34.59 14.02 -33.61
N LEU A 400 33.74 13.13 -33.11
CA LEU A 400 32.34 13.52 -32.86
C LEU A 400 32.29 14.30 -31.53
N LYS A 401 32.35 15.63 -31.60
CA LYS A 401 32.01 16.51 -30.47
C LYS A 401 30.59 16.14 -30.00
N LYS A 402 30.47 15.44 -28.87
CA LYS A 402 29.17 15.04 -28.32
C LYS A 402 28.57 16.27 -27.62
N SER A 403 27.47 16.80 -28.12
CA SER A 403 26.70 17.85 -27.43
C SER A 403 25.68 17.21 -26.49
N PRO A 404 25.30 17.87 -25.38
CA PRO A 404 24.18 17.42 -24.54
C PRO A 404 22.89 17.24 -25.35
N LEU A 405 22.19 16.13 -25.14
CA LEU A 405 20.87 15.90 -25.72
C LEU A 405 19.80 16.58 -24.87
N VAL A 406 18.90 17.34 -25.52
CA VAL A 406 17.78 18.00 -24.86
C VAL A 406 16.47 17.39 -25.33
N VAL A 407 15.69 16.87 -24.39
CA VAL A 407 14.30 16.44 -24.62
C VAL A 407 13.38 17.58 -24.17
N TYR A 408 12.57 18.09 -25.10
CA TYR A 408 11.65 19.20 -24.82
C TYR A 408 10.25 18.89 -25.35
N GLY A 409 9.26 19.61 -24.83
CA GLY A 409 7.85 19.43 -25.16
C GLY A 409 6.97 20.08 -24.09
N GLU A 410 5.68 20.19 -24.39
CA GLU A 410 4.70 20.82 -23.50
C GLU A 410 4.60 20.13 -22.14
N SER A 411 4.09 20.84 -21.13
CA SER A 411 3.82 20.24 -19.82
C SER A 411 2.83 19.09 -19.96
N GLY A 412 3.03 18.00 -19.22
CA GLY A 412 2.18 16.81 -19.31
C GLY A 412 2.42 15.89 -20.51
N SER A 413 3.34 16.21 -21.44
CA SER A 413 3.62 15.37 -22.62
C SER A 413 4.33 14.03 -22.34
N GLY A 414 4.73 13.79 -21.08
CA GLY A 414 5.38 12.54 -20.65
C GLY A 414 6.91 12.55 -20.63
N LYS A 415 7.55 13.73 -20.66
CA LYS A 415 9.03 13.88 -20.63
C LYS A 415 9.69 13.11 -19.47
N THR A 416 9.20 13.31 -18.24
CA THR A 416 9.68 12.62 -17.04
C THR A 416 9.64 11.09 -17.17
N SER A 417 8.58 10.55 -17.77
CA SER A 417 8.45 9.12 -17.98
C SER A 417 9.39 8.59 -19.07
N ILE A 418 9.68 9.40 -20.10
CA ILE A 418 10.73 9.10 -21.09
C ILE A 418 12.11 9.09 -20.41
N MET A 419 12.42 10.09 -19.57
CA MET A 419 13.69 10.17 -18.84
C MET A 419 13.89 8.95 -17.93
N ALA A 420 12.83 8.51 -17.22
CA ALA A 420 12.85 7.30 -16.42
C ALA A 420 13.14 6.03 -17.25
N LYS A 421 12.53 5.89 -18.43
CA LYS A 421 12.82 4.77 -19.34
C LYS A 421 14.25 4.79 -19.87
N CYS A 422 14.81 5.97 -20.14
CA CYS A 422 16.20 6.12 -20.59
C CYS A 422 17.20 5.73 -19.48
N ALA A 423 16.91 6.09 -18.23
CA ALA A 423 17.65 5.63 -17.07
C ALA A 423 17.61 4.09 -16.95
N GLN A 424 16.42 3.49 -17.03
CA GLN A 424 16.25 2.03 -16.99
C GLN A 424 17.01 1.33 -18.12
N TYR A 425 16.90 1.85 -19.35
CA TYR A 425 17.63 1.33 -20.51
C TYR A 425 19.14 1.36 -20.30
N THR A 426 19.67 2.49 -19.80
CA THR A 426 21.11 2.67 -19.56
C THR A 426 21.65 1.55 -18.67
N LYS A 427 21.00 1.30 -17.54
CA LYS A 427 21.47 0.27 -16.59
C LYS A 427 21.26 -1.16 -17.06
N ASN A 428 20.18 -1.42 -17.81
CA ASN A 428 19.93 -2.75 -18.36
C ASN A 428 20.94 -3.12 -19.46
N LYS A 429 21.31 -2.16 -20.31
CA LYS A 429 22.21 -2.42 -21.45
C LYS A 429 23.69 -2.22 -21.14
N TYR A 430 24.00 -1.28 -20.25
CA TYR A 430 25.36 -0.95 -19.84
C TYR A 430 25.50 -1.03 -18.30
N PRO A 431 25.54 -2.24 -17.71
CA PRO A 431 25.61 -2.40 -16.26
C PRO A 431 26.85 -1.75 -15.62
N SER A 432 27.97 -1.68 -16.36
CA SER A 432 29.21 -1.03 -15.93
C SER A 432 29.16 0.51 -15.97
N ALA A 433 28.16 1.09 -16.65
CA ALA A 433 28.01 2.54 -16.73
C ALA A 433 27.46 3.08 -15.40
N ASN A 434 28.09 4.13 -14.88
CA ASN A 434 27.55 4.88 -13.76
C ASN A 434 26.42 5.79 -14.24
N LEU A 435 25.30 5.81 -13.52
CA LEU A 435 24.13 6.62 -13.83
C LEU A 435 23.85 7.60 -12.69
N LEU A 436 23.95 8.89 -13.01
CA LEU A 436 23.53 9.98 -12.13
C LEU A 436 22.17 10.48 -12.60
N LEU A 437 21.13 10.10 -11.88
CA LEU A 437 19.74 10.51 -12.15
C LEU A 437 19.27 11.52 -11.11
N ARG A 438 18.70 12.65 -11.56
CA ARG A 438 18.01 13.62 -10.70
C ARG A 438 16.73 14.11 -11.37
N PHE A 439 15.61 14.01 -10.65
CA PHE A 439 14.35 14.68 -10.96
C PHE A 439 14.31 16.00 -10.21
N LEU A 440 14.57 17.10 -10.90
CA LEU A 440 14.79 18.39 -10.26
C LEU A 440 13.48 18.97 -9.72
N GLY A 441 13.57 19.64 -8.56
CA GLY A 441 12.40 20.17 -7.86
C GLY A 441 11.67 19.17 -6.95
N THR A 442 12.15 17.93 -6.83
CA THR A 442 11.51 16.89 -5.99
C THR A 442 12.05 16.82 -4.57
N SER A 443 13.20 17.46 -4.31
CA SER A 443 13.83 17.57 -2.99
C SER A 443 14.50 18.94 -2.81
N PRO A 444 14.77 19.39 -1.57
CA PRO A 444 15.55 20.62 -1.34
C PRO A 444 16.93 20.60 -2.00
N ASP A 445 17.57 19.44 -2.10
CA ASP A 445 18.91 19.28 -2.67
C ASP A 445 18.92 19.21 -4.19
N SER A 446 17.79 18.85 -4.82
CA SER A 446 17.56 18.89 -6.26
C SER A 446 16.87 20.17 -6.77
N SER A 447 16.50 21.09 -5.87
CA SER A 447 15.86 22.37 -6.24
C SER A 447 16.84 23.54 -6.36
N SER A 448 17.95 23.51 -5.61
CA SER A 448 19.00 24.53 -5.67
C SER A 448 20.18 24.06 -6.52
N ILE A 449 20.60 24.86 -7.50
CA ILE A 449 21.71 24.49 -8.38
C ILE A 449 23.03 24.25 -7.62
N ARG A 450 23.27 25.01 -6.55
CA ARG A 450 24.47 24.84 -5.71
C ARG A 450 24.48 23.49 -5.01
N LYS A 451 23.36 23.14 -4.38
CA LYS A 451 23.18 21.86 -3.68
C LYS A 451 23.22 20.69 -4.65
N LEU A 452 22.57 20.83 -5.81
CA LEU A 452 22.61 19.85 -6.88
C LEU A 452 24.05 19.57 -7.33
N LEU A 453 24.81 20.61 -7.67
CA LEU A 453 26.20 20.45 -8.11
C LEU A 453 27.08 19.84 -7.01
N ALA A 454 26.92 20.27 -5.77
CA ALA A 454 27.65 19.66 -4.65
C ALA A 454 27.31 18.17 -4.52
N SER A 455 26.02 17.80 -4.55
CA SER A 455 25.55 16.40 -4.51
C SER A 455 26.13 15.56 -5.65
N LEU A 456 26.12 16.08 -6.89
CA LEU A 456 26.70 15.41 -8.05
C LEU A 456 28.22 15.24 -7.91
N CYS A 457 28.93 16.25 -7.41
CA CYS A 457 30.38 16.18 -7.19
C CYS A 457 30.74 15.15 -6.12
N ILE A 458 29.99 15.08 -5.01
CA ILE A 458 30.17 14.07 -3.97
C ILE A 458 29.94 12.67 -4.56
N GLN A 459 28.84 12.47 -5.30
CA GLN A 459 28.51 11.19 -5.92
C GLN A 459 29.60 10.74 -6.91
N LEU A 460 30.04 11.63 -7.80
CA LEU A 460 31.13 11.35 -8.74
C LEU A 460 32.43 11.01 -8.01
N SER A 461 32.76 11.77 -6.97
CA SER A 461 34.00 11.53 -6.22
C SER A 461 34.00 10.15 -5.57
N ARG A 462 32.85 9.67 -5.06
CA ARG A 462 32.74 8.30 -4.51
C ARG A 462 32.76 7.20 -5.56
N LEU A 463 32.20 7.44 -6.74
CA LEU A 463 32.14 6.43 -7.82
C LEU A 463 33.48 6.24 -8.54
N TYR A 464 34.32 7.27 -8.53
CA TYR A 464 35.60 7.31 -9.23
C TYR A 464 36.80 7.54 -8.29
N ASP A 465 36.64 7.18 -7.01
CA ASP A 465 37.69 7.19 -5.97
C ASP A 465 38.50 8.51 -5.88
N GLN A 466 37.80 9.65 -5.94
CA GLN A 466 38.37 10.99 -5.75
C GLN A 466 38.22 11.46 -4.30
N ASP A 467 39.12 12.35 -3.87
CA ASP A 467 39.12 12.89 -2.50
C ASP A 467 37.93 13.83 -2.24
N LEU A 468 37.10 13.46 -1.26
CA LEU A 468 35.92 14.22 -0.84
C LEU A 468 36.26 15.55 -0.14
N ASN A 469 37.47 15.70 0.42
CA ASN A 469 37.89 16.92 1.10
C ASN A 469 38.19 18.07 0.14
N CYS A 470 38.34 17.77 -1.15
CA CYS A 470 38.67 18.73 -2.20
C CYS A 470 37.43 19.43 -2.80
N ILE A 471 36.21 19.10 -2.34
CA ILE A 471 34.97 19.64 -2.90
C ILE A 471 34.76 21.09 -2.43
N PRO A 472 34.71 22.08 -3.34
CA PRO A 472 34.55 23.48 -2.95
C PRO A 472 33.14 23.80 -2.41
N ASN A 473 33.05 24.79 -1.52
CA ASN A 473 31.75 25.32 -1.04
C ASN A 473 31.21 26.46 -1.91
N GLU A 474 32.07 27.15 -2.65
CA GLU A 474 31.70 28.27 -3.51
C GLU A 474 31.18 27.80 -4.87
N PHE A 475 30.09 28.41 -5.34
CA PHE A 475 29.40 28.00 -6.56
C PHE A 475 30.28 28.08 -7.83
N SER A 476 31.07 29.15 -7.99
CA SER A 476 31.98 29.31 -9.13
C SER A 476 33.05 28.21 -9.17
N GLN A 477 33.58 27.86 -8.01
CA GLN A 477 34.59 26.80 -7.86
C GLN A 477 33.98 25.42 -8.08
N LEU A 478 32.75 25.18 -7.62
CA LEU A 478 32.00 23.95 -7.87
C LEU A 478 31.80 23.66 -9.36
N ILE A 479 31.50 24.68 -10.17
CA ILE A 479 31.38 24.51 -11.64
C ILE A 479 32.70 24.01 -12.23
N GLY A 480 33.83 24.64 -11.85
CA GLY A 480 35.15 24.23 -12.32
C GLY A 480 35.54 22.82 -11.86
N TYR A 481 35.21 22.48 -10.61
CA TYR A 481 35.45 21.16 -10.05
C TYR A 481 34.62 20.08 -10.76
N PHE A 482 33.31 20.31 -10.94
CA PHE A 482 32.43 19.42 -11.70
C PHE A 482 32.95 19.17 -13.12
N SER A 483 33.35 20.23 -13.83
CA SER A 483 33.94 20.09 -15.16
C SER A 483 35.24 19.26 -15.14
N THR A 484 36.06 19.41 -14.11
CA THR A 484 37.30 18.63 -13.95
C THR A 484 37.00 17.15 -13.73
N LEU A 485 36.02 16.83 -12.88
CA LEU A 485 35.60 15.45 -12.63
C LEU A 485 35.09 14.78 -13.90
N VAL A 486 34.20 15.45 -14.64
CA VAL A 486 33.60 14.89 -15.87
C VAL A 486 34.66 14.62 -16.95
N ASN A 487 35.71 15.43 -17.03
CA ASN A 487 36.81 15.23 -17.98
C ASN A 487 37.80 14.11 -17.58
N ARG A 488 37.72 13.58 -16.35
CA ARG A 488 38.63 12.53 -15.82
C ARG A 488 38.00 11.14 -15.78
N ILE A 489 36.81 10.99 -16.33
CA ILE A 489 36.06 9.72 -16.30
C ILE A 489 36.81 8.68 -17.15
N PRO A 490 37.11 7.51 -16.59
CA PRO A 490 37.82 6.46 -17.30
C PRO A 490 36.89 5.77 -18.31
N LYS A 491 37.47 5.28 -19.41
CA LYS A 491 36.71 4.73 -20.55
C LYS A 491 35.95 3.44 -20.21
N ASP A 492 36.51 2.63 -19.31
CA ASP A 492 35.96 1.34 -18.86
C ASP A 492 34.73 1.47 -17.94
N LYS A 493 34.50 2.66 -17.36
CA LYS A 493 33.35 2.97 -16.50
C LYS A 493 32.66 4.26 -16.96
N PRO A 494 31.94 4.23 -18.10
CA PRO A 494 31.32 5.42 -18.68
C PRO A 494 30.28 6.03 -17.73
N LEU A 495 30.05 7.33 -17.84
CA LEU A 495 29.08 8.06 -17.05
C LEU A 495 27.91 8.52 -17.92
N VAL A 496 26.70 8.32 -17.42
CA VAL A 496 25.48 8.92 -17.96
C VAL A 496 24.86 9.80 -16.89
N ILE A 497 24.62 11.07 -17.22
CA ILE A 497 23.92 12.01 -16.35
C ILE A 497 22.56 12.33 -16.97
N ILE A 498 21.49 12.10 -16.22
CA ILE A 498 20.11 12.37 -16.62
C ILE A 498 19.52 13.37 -15.63
N LEU A 499 19.16 14.53 -16.13
CA LEU A 499 18.54 15.61 -15.36
C LEU A 499 17.18 15.92 -15.97
N ASP A 500 16.13 15.64 -15.22
CA ASP A 500 14.75 15.95 -15.62
C ASP A 500 14.31 17.28 -14.99
N SER A 501 13.44 18.02 -15.70
CA SER A 501 12.82 19.25 -15.19
C SER A 501 13.80 20.36 -14.78
N LEU A 502 14.80 20.65 -15.63
CA LEU A 502 15.74 21.76 -15.45
C LEU A 502 15.06 23.13 -15.23
N ASP A 503 13.85 23.31 -15.73
CA ASP A 503 12.99 24.48 -15.51
C ASP A 503 12.52 24.64 -14.04
N GLN A 504 12.51 23.58 -13.25
CA GLN A 504 12.09 23.58 -11.84
C GLN A 504 13.22 24.02 -10.88
N LEU A 505 14.42 24.28 -11.37
CA LEU A 505 15.49 24.84 -10.55
C LEU A 505 15.12 26.25 -10.08
N LEU A 506 15.47 26.56 -8.83
CA LEU A 506 15.32 27.92 -8.30
C LEU A 506 16.20 28.91 -9.11
N PRO A 507 15.72 30.15 -9.37
CA PRO A 507 16.47 31.14 -10.15
C PRO A 507 17.81 31.60 -9.52
N SER A 508 18.08 31.20 -8.28
CA SER A 508 19.31 31.48 -7.53
C SER A 508 20.57 31.09 -8.31
N ASP A 509 21.67 31.82 -8.09
CA ASP A 509 22.98 31.55 -8.69
C ASP A 509 22.96 31.49 -10.24
N GLY A 510 21.92 32.04 -10.88
CA GLY A 510 21.80 32.08 -12.34
C GLY A 510 21.58 30.70 -12.99
N ALA A 511 20.97 29.76 -12.27
CA ALA A 511 20.77 28.37 -12.69
C ALA A 511 20.30 28.20 -14.14
N HIS A 512 19.33 29.01 -14.57
CA HIS A 512 18.71 28.93 -15.90
C HIS A 512 19.61 29.40 -17.05
N ARG A 513 20.78 30.01 -16.75
CA ARG A 513 21.79 30.33 -17.77
C ARG A 513 22.55 29.09 -18.25
N MET A 514 22.44 27.97 -17.52
CA MET A 514 23.06 26.67 -17.84
C MET A 514 24.57 26.75 -18.11
N SER A 515 25.27 27.74 -17.54
CA SER A 515 26.71 27.95 -17.73
C SER A 515 27.57 26.85 -17.10
N TRP A 516 26.97 26.01 -16.27
CA TRP A 516 27.60 24.89 -15.58
C TRP A 516 27.59 23.59 -16.39
N ILE A 517 26.75 23.50 -17.42
CA ILE A 517 26.70 22.32 -18.31
C ILE A 517 27.72 22.53 -19.44
N PRO A 518 28.65 21.60 -19.66
CA PRO A 518 29.61 21.71 -20.74
C PRO A 518 28.92 21.63 -22.11
N ARG A 519 29.25 22.55 -23.02
CA ARG A 519 28.70 22.56 -24.39
C ARG A 519 29.21 21.41 -25.24
N ILE A 520 30.40 20.90 -24.91
CA ILE A 520 31.06 19.77 -25.55
C ILE A 520 31.36 18.77 -24.44
N LEU A 521 30.78 17.58 -24.55
CA LEU A 521 31.04 16.46 -23.65
C LEU A 521 32.41 15.83 -23.99
N PRO A 522 33.14 15.35 -22.98
CA PRO A 522 34.47 14.73 -23.15
C PRO A 522 34.47 13.45 -23.98
#